data_AF-A0A7V2S5K9-F1
#
_entry.id   AF-A0A7V2S5K9-F1
#
_cell.length_a   1.000
_cell.length_b   1.000
_cell.length_c   1.000
_cell.angle_alpha   90.00
_cell.angle_beta   90.00
_cell.angle_gamma   90.00
#
_symmetry.space_group_name_H-M   'P 1'
#
loop_
_entity.id
_entity.type
_entity.pdbx_description
1 polymer ?
#
loop_
_entity_poly.entity_id
_entity_poly.type
_entity_poly.pdbx_seq_one_letter_code
_entity_poly.pdbx_strand_id
1 'polypeptide(L)'
;MLIQYPLVQFTQAGNFLLPRGLFVAAWKVWFKRFSQDPAQWETGAMPVYSSPEKLCEQISAGHRFSLDVACRLMVPWNYRNKTQATRDFIELNSHLIEPVNDYHDPETGELVAAVKLTEKSLGFWNRRTFMEQDQWKNYAEARIQADIETSSDDPVIIDDAGIEVIGAHIYPPTLPDKQASDDEFIKALVQWIDEEPYQPMYQREALGEAVSSWHERLQSFFWPKPRTGYAEFSIAATPMTYYSSVLAGRIESDVEWTQTEKEYAVRVANEIFNMMGMPQREVTHENVRAVFTAALNEDEHSNAKMNSGWSYLAAIATAHLENSPERLPQAGWNSRVSASVISRLDFLLSEAGITDVGERFPGIGLTPGWGGTRPREYDLKWPSGYRDWSAHLAGSRLIRKVRDILNTETNEAGELKYRLMPLVGGDRGPWTIRGVELVLFGDGY
;
A
#
# COMPACT_ATOMS: atom_id res chain seq x y z
N MET A 1 13.75 -25.08 21.14
CA MET A 1 14.38 -23.93 21.82
C MET A 1 14.58 -22.85 20.77
N LEU A 2 13.60 -21.97 20.57
CA LEU A 2 13.72 -20.85 19.61
C LEU A 2 14.71 -19.87 20.20
N ILE A 3 15.88 -19.71 19.57
CA ILE A 3 16.81 -18.63 19.89
C ILE A 3 16.03 -17.33 19.64
N GLN A 4 15.56 -16.68 20.70
CA GLN A 4 15.03 -15.32 20.63
C GLN A 4 16.18 -14.42 20.19
N TYR A 5 16.21 -14.12 18.90
CA TYR A 5 17.08 -13.06 18.41
C TYR A 5 16.58 -11.74 19.00
N PRO A 6 17.48 -10.88 19.49
CA PRO A 6 17.07 -9.60 20.05
C PRO A 6 16.30 -8.80 18.97
N LEU A 7 15.12 -8.33 19.35
CA LEU A 7 14.25 -7.48 18.54
C LEU A 7 14.72 -6.03 18.65
N VAL A 8 14.42 -5.22 17.65
CA VAL A 8 14.62 -3.77 17.71
C VAL A 8 13.46 -3.15 18.47
N GLN A 9 13.75 -2.42 19.54
CA GLN A 9 12.73 -1.84 20.41
C GLN A 9 12.63 -0.33 20.19
N PHE A 10 11.40 0.14 19.92
CA PHE A 10 11.06 1.55 19.73
C PHE A 10 10.27 2.06 20.95
N THR A 11 10.95 2.68 21.91
CA THR A 11 10.33 3.19 23.14
C THR A 11 9.31 4.29 22.85
N GLN A 12 9.60 5.16 21.88
CA GLN A 12 8.72 6.25 21.45
C GLN A 12 7.50 5.79 20.65
N ALA A 13 7.46 4.52 20.25
CA ALA A 13 6.34 3.88 19.57
C ALA A 13 5.58 2.88 20.46
N GLY A 14 5.52 3.14 21.77
CA GLY A 14 4.80 2.28 22.71
C GLY A 14 5.46 0.92 22.91
N ASN A 15 6.80 0.88 22.91
CA ASN A 15 7.61 -0.34 22.93
C ASN A 15 7.33 -1.28 21.76
N PHE A 16 7.00 -0.71 20.58
CA PHE A 16 6.89 -1.49 19.36
C PHE A 16 8.18 -2.28 19.10
N LEU A 17 8.02 -3.55 18.75
CA LEU A 17 9.12 -4.47 18.50
C LEU A 17 9.18 -4.81 17.01
N LEU A 18 10.36 -4.66 16.43
CA LEU A 18 10.61 -4.96 15.03
C LEU A 18 11.63 -6.10 14.91
N PRO A 19 11.41 -7.08 14.02
CA PRO A 19 12.43 -8.09 13.74
C PRO A 19 13.74 -7.46 13.28
N ARG A 20 14.86 -7.92 13.86
CA ARG A 20 16.22 -7.45 13.51
C ARG A 20 16.50 -7.51 12.01
N GLY A 21 16.08 -8.60 11.35
CA GLY A 21 16.27 -8.78 9.91
C GLY A 21 15.56 -7.71 9.08
N LEU A 22 14.37 -7.30 9.51
CA LEU A 22 13.61 -6.25 8.86
C LEU A 22 14.28 -4.87 9.02
N PHE A 23 14.89 -4.59 10.18
CA PHE A 23 15.67 -3.36 10.36
C PHE A 23 16.91 -3.32 9.45
N VAL A 24 17.70 -4.40 9.41
CA VAL A 24 18.89 -4.45 8.53
C VAL A 24 18.50 -4.38 7.05
N ALA A 25 17.38 -5.00 6.68
CA ALA A 25 16.84 -4.86 5.33
C ALA A 25 16.44 -3.40 5.02
N ALA A 26 15.75 -2.73 5.93
CA ALA A 26 15.38 -1.32 5.78
C ALA A 26 16.60 -0.41 5.67
N TRP A 27 17.63 -0.63 6.51
CA TRP A 27 18.92 0.05 6.42
C TRP A 27 19.52 -0.08 5.02
N LYS A 28 19.58 -1.30 4.48
CA LYS A 28 20.11 -1.57 3.15
C LYS A 28 19.31 -0.87 2.05
N VAL A 29 17.98 -0.86 2.15
CA VAL A 29 17.12 -0.15 1.17
C VAL A 29 17.31 1.38 1.29
N TRP A 30 17.49 1.91 2.51
CA TRP A 30 17.78 3.33 2.73
C TRP A 30 19.06 3.78 2.06
N PHE A 31 20.14 3.02 2.25
CA PHE A 31 21.41 3.26 1.56
C PHE A 31 21.24 3.19 0.05
N LYS A 32 20.53 2.17 -0.45
CA LYS A 32 20.27 2.04 -1.88
C LYS A 32 19.57 3.26 -2.46
N ARG A 33 18.59 3.83 -1.74
CA ARG A 33 17.69 4.85 -2.27
C ARG A 33 18.19 6.28 -2.06
N PHE A 34 18.86 6.55 -0.95
CA PHE A 34 19.14 7.94 -0.54
C PHE A 34 20.62 8.22 -0.23
N SER A 35 21.49 7.21 -0.14
CA SER A 35 22.93 7.44 0.03
C SER A 35 23.55 7.86 -1.31
N GLN A 36 24.58 8.72 -1.24
CA GLN A 36 25.44 9.02 -2.39
C GLN A 36 26.31 7.81 -2.79
N ASP A 37 26.59 6.90 -1.86
CA ASP A 37 27.25 5.62 -2.13
C ASP A 37 26.41 4.44 -1.61
N PRO A 38 25.51 3.90 -2.46
CA PRO A 38 24.69 2.72 -2.15
C PRO A 38 25.48 1.46 -1.77
N ALA A 39 26.71 1.30 -2.27
CA ALA A 39 27.50 0.09 -2.05
C ALA A 39 28.01 -0.02 -0.61
N GLN A 40 28.11 1.11 0.10
CA GLN A 40 28.61 1.20 1.46
C GLN A 40 27.60 0.82 2.54
N TRP A 41 26.45 0.24 2.24
CA TRP A 41 25.45 -0.08 3.27
C TRP A 41 25.98 -0.95 4.45
N GLU A 42 27.06 -1.71 4.25
CA GLU A 42 27.70 -2.52 5.31
C GLU A 42 28.62 -1.71 6.23
N THR A 43 29.35 -0.73 5.68
CA THR A 43 30.44 -0.01 6.39
C THR A 43 30.14 1.46 6.63
N GLY A 44 29.19 2.01 5.87
CA GLY A 44 28.78 3.40 5.91
C GLY A 44 27.97 3.72 7.15
N ALA A 45 27.95 5.01 7.49
CA ALA A 45 27.19 5.54 8.60
C ALA A 45 26.01 6.38 8.09
N MET A 46 24.97 6.46 8.90
CA MET A 46 23.79 7.29 8.65
C MET A 46 23.71 8.35 9.75
N PRO A 47 23.53 9.64 9.41
CA PRO A 47 23.37 10.68 10.42
C PRO A 47 22.10 10.41 11.23
N VAL A 48 22.11 10.77 12.51
CA VAL A 48 20.99 10.49 13.42
C VAL A 48 19.80 11.41 13.12
N TYR A 49 20.06 12.71 12.98
CA TYR A 49 19.07 13.80 12.81
C TYR A 49 17.78 13.61 13.61
N SER A 50 17.93 13.33 14.90
CA SER A 50 16.80 13.23 15.85
C SER A 50 16.14 14.59 16.05
N SER A 51 14.89 14.74 15.60
CA SER A 51 14.14 16.00 15.72
C SER A 51 12.74 15.77 16.29
N PRO A 52 12.16 16.70 17.08
CA PRO A 52 10.76 16.62 17.52
C PRO A 52 9.74 16.97 16.43
N GLU A 53 10.20 17.49 15.28
CA GLU A 53 9.36 17.89 14.16
C GLU A 53 8.60 16.71 13.52
N LYS A 54 7.57 17.03 12.73
CA LYS A 54 6.82 16.06 11.95
C LYS A 54 7.71 15.40 10.90
N LEU A 55 7.29 14.22 10.44
CA LEU A 55 8.05 13.48 9.42
C LEU A 55 8.19 14.27 8.11
N CYS A 56 7.12 14.95 7.68
CA CYS A 56 7.13 15.79 6.47
C CYS A 56 8.13 16.95 6.57
N GLU A 57 8.23 17.58 7.74
CA GLU A 57 9.15 18.70 8.01
C GLU A 57 10.61 18.22 7.93
N GLN A 58 10.91 17.06 8.53
CA GLN A 58 12.25 16.46 8.46
C GLN A 58 12.68 16.12 7.03
N ILE A 59 11.78 15.57 6.22
CA ILE A 59 12.09 15.26 4.84
C ILE A 59 12.27 16.55 4.03
N SER A 60 11.41 17.56 4.24
CA SER A 60 11.51 18.87 3.59
C SER A 60 12.78 19.62 3.95
N ALA A 61 13.35 19.37 5.13
CA ALA A 61 14.64 19.91 5.58
C ALA A 61 15.85 19.18 4.98
N GLY A 62 15.66 18.21 4.08
CA GLY A 62 16.75 17.44 3.46
C GLY A 62 17.23 16.25 4.30
N HIS A 63 16.67 16.00 5.48
CA HIS A 63 17.12 14.93 6.38
C HIS A 63 16.58 13.53 6.00
N ARG A 64 16.23 13.31 4.73
CA ARG A 64 15.66 12.05 4.23
C ARG A 64 16.58 10.85 4.47
N PHE A 65 17.90 11.03 4.33
CA PHE A 65 18.91 10.02 4.65
C PHE A 65 19.33 10.18 6.12
N SER A 66 18.47 9.76 7.04
CA SER A 66 18.75 9.80 8.48
C SER A 66 18.17 8.60 9.23
N LEU A 67 18.79 8.29 10.37
CA LEU A 67 18.32 7.23 11.25
C LEU A 67 16.90 7.52 11.75
N ASP A 68 16.60 8.79 12.08
CA ASP A 68 15.27 9.15 12.58
C ASP A 68 14.17 8.93 11.54
N VAL A 69 14.38 9.37 10.30
CA VAL A 69 13.42 9.15 9.19
C VAL A 69 13.26 7.66 8.92
N ALA A 70 14.36 6.91 8.83
CA ALA A 70 14.31 5.46 8.63
C ALA A 70 13.52 4.77 9.76
N CYS A 71 13.78 5.13 11.02
CA CYS A 71 13.09 4.57 12.18
C CYS A 71 11.59 4.93 12.21
N ARG A 72 11.21 6.17 11.88
CA ARG A 72 9.81 6.61 11.77
C ARG A 72 9.05 5.76 10.76
N LEU A 73 9.64 5.43 9.63
CA LEU A 73 8.97 4.66 8.59
C LEU A 73 8.82 3.17 8.93
N MET A 74 9.55 2.70 9.93
CA MET A 74 9.47 1.33 10.42
C MET A 74 8.46 1.11 11.55
N VAL A 75 7.94 2.18 12.17
CA VAL A 75 6.93 2.09 13.23
C VAL A 75 5.51 2.25 12.67
N PRO A 76 4.46 1.84 13.43
CA PRO A 76 3.07 2.07 13.04
C PRO A 76 2.78 3.55 12.75
N TRP A 77 1.86 3.80 11.81
CA TRP A 77 1.58 5.12 11.24
C TRP A 77 1.37 6.24 12.28
N ASN A 78 0.73 5.94 13.40
CA ASN A 78 0.39 6.90 14.45
C ASN A 78 1.60 7.37 15.28
N TYR A 79 2.79 6.81 15.04
CA TYR A 79 4.04 7.20 15.69
C TYR A 79 5.03 7.88 14.74
N ARG A 80 4.70 8.00 13.45
CA ARG A 80 5.61 8.55 12.43
C ARG A 80 5.95 10.02 12.64
N ASN A 81 5.06 10.78 13.28
CA ASN A 81 5.30 12.17 13.67
C ASN A 81 5.96 12.31 15.06
N LYS A 82 6.58 11.26 15.58
CA LYS A 82 7.38 11.30 16.81
C LYS A 82 8.81 10.89 16.48
N THR A 83 9.77 11.57 17.10
CA THR A 83 11.18 11.18 17.11
C THR A 83 11.32 9.72 17.53
N GLN A 84 12.08 8.94 16.77
CA GLN A 84 12.35 7.53 17.06
C GLN A 84 13.82 7.26 17.36
N ALA A 85 14.74 7.99 16.73
CA ALA A 85 16.19 7.82 16.87
C ALA A 85 16.78 8.56 18.08
N THR A 86 16.18 8.42 19.25
CA THR A 86 16.66 9.04 20.49
C THR A 86 17.93 8.37 21.03
N ARG A 87 18.59 9.02 22.00
CA ARG A 87 19.71 8.41 22.73
C ARG A 87 19.34 7.06 23.34
N ASP A 88 18.19 6.98 24.00
CA ASP A 88 17.68 5.73 24.59
C ASP A 88 17.50 4.64 23.54
N PHE A 89 16.99 5.00 22.34
CA PHE A 89 16.87 4.05 21.24
C PHE A 89 18.24 3.49 20.82
N ILE A 90 19.26 4.33 20.69
CA ILE A 90 20.61 3.89 20.31
C ILE A 90 21.21 2.98 21.40
N GLU A 91 21.06 3.35 22.68
CA GLU A 91 21.59 2.55 23.81
C GLU A 91 20.90 1.19 23.92
N LEU A 92 19.56 1.15 23.86
CA LEU A 92 18.76 -0.09 23.88
C LEU A 92 19.06 -1.01 22.69
N ASN A 93 19.35 -0.43 21.53
CA ASN A 93 19.63 -1.15 20.30
C ASN A 93 21.13 -1.19 19.96
N SER A 94 22.02 -1.08 20.97
CA SER A 94 23.49 -1.17 20.82
C SER A 94 23.99 -2.52 20.27
N HIS A 95 23.17 -3.56 20.37
CA HIS A 95 23.43 -4.85 19.72
C HIS A 95 23.28 -4.79 18.19
N LEU A 96 22.63 -3.74 17.67
CA LEU A 96 22.26 -3.55 16.27
C LEU A 96 23.11 -2.48 15.59
N ILE A 97 23.21 -1.31 16.22
CA ILE A 97 23.89 -0.11 15.73
C ILE A 97 24.90 0.39 16.75
N GLU A 98 25.94 1.08 16.29
CA GLU A 98 26.94 1.74 17.14
C GLU A 98 27.24 3.18 16.66
N PRO A 99 27.52 4.12 17.58
CA PRO A 99 27.89 5.48 17.22
C PRO A 99 29.19 5.57 16.42
N VAL A 100 29.28 6.60 15.58
CA VAL A 100 30.50 6.98 14.86
C VAL A 100 30.95 8.36 15.35
N ASN A 101 32.20 8.48 15.79
CA ASN A 101 32.70 9.69 16.45
C ASN A 101 33.10 10.82 15.48
N ASP A 102 33.44 10.48 14.23
CA ASP A 102 34.05 11.42 13.26
C ASP A 102 33.29 11.42 11.92
N TYR A 103 31.95 11.44 11.96
CA TYR A 103 31.14 11.51 10.75
C TYR A 103 30.89 12.96 10.33
N HIS A 104 31.33 13.29 9.12
CA HIS A 104 31.03 14.56 8.48
C HIS A 104 29.87 14.38 7.51
N ASP A 105 28.84 15.21 7.65
CA ASP A 105 27.74 15.23 6.69
C ASP A 105 28.28 15.55 5.28
N PRO A 106 28.01 14.73 4.26
CA PRO A 106 28.54 14.96 2.92
C PRO A 106 28.04 16.24 2.24
N GLU A 107 26.88 16.75 2.63
CA GLU A 107 26.26 17.95 2.05
C GLU A 107 26.73 19.23 2.74
N THR A 108 26.83 19.24 4.08
CA THR A 108 27.22 20.44 4.83
C THR A 108 28.70 20.47 5.22
N GLY A 109 29.37 19.31 5.25
CA GLY A 109 30.73 19.12 5.77
C GLY A 109 30.83 19.19 7.31
N GLU A 110 29.71 19.44 8.00
CA GLU A 110 29.68 19.58 9.45
C GLU A 110 29.81 18.23 10.16
N LEU A 111 30.44 18.25 11.33
CA LEU A 111 30.50 17.07 12.19
C LEU A 111 29.12 16.84 12.81
N VAL A 112 28.50 15.70 12.50
CA VAL A 112 27.16 15.34 12.99
C VAL A 112 27.16 13.95 13.64
N ALA A 113 26.27 13.76 14.62
CA ALA A 113 26.11 12.45 15.24
C ALA A 113 25.60 11.43 14.21
N ALA A 114 26.30 10.31 14.08
CA ALA A 114 25.94 9.24 13.15
C ALA A 114 26.07 7.86 13.81
N VAL A 115 25.43 6.86 13.20
CA VAL A 115 25.56 5.46 13.59
C VAL A 115 25.88 4.59 12.39
N LYS A 116 26.41 3.39 12.63
CA LYS A 116 26.55 2.32 11.63
C LYS A 116 26.06 0.99 12.18
N LEU A 117 25.88 0.00 11.32
CA LEU A 117 25.58 -1.37 11.75
C LEU A 117 26.78 -1.99 12.48
N THR A 118 26.52 -2.74 13.55
CA THR A 118 27.57 -3.52 14.24
C THR A 118 27.96 -4.77 13.43
N GLU A 119 29.15 -5.30 13.65
CA GLU A 119 29.59 -6.58 13.08
C GLU A 119 28.62 -7.73 13.44
N LYS A 120 28.03 -7.68 14.64
CA LYS A 120 27.03 -8.66 15.08
C LYS A 120 25.77 -8.62 14.21
N SER A 121 25.41 -7.45 13.68
CA SER A 121 24.26 -7.24 12.79
C SER A 121 24.53 -7.76 11.39
N LEU A 122 25.69 -7.41 10.86
CA LEU A 122 26.15 -7.93 9.57
C LEU A 122 26.28 -9.45 9.62
N GLY A 123 26.89 -10.00 10.68
CA GLY A 123 26.98 -11.44 10.89
C GLY A 123 25.62 -12.13 11.08
N PHE A 124 24.63 -11.45 11.66
CA PHE A 124 23.25 -11.97 11.70
C PHE A 124 22.64 -12.02 10.30
N TRP A 125 22.78 -10.95 9.53
CA TRP A 125 22.24 -10.83 8.17
C TRP A 125 22.87 -11.85 7.22
N ASN A 126 24.21 -11.95 7.22
CA ASN A 126 24.98 -12.80 6.32
C ASN A 126 24.79 -14.30 6.56
N ARG A 127 24.31 -14.70 7.75
CA ARG A 127 23.95 -16.10 8.05
C ARG A 127 22.56 -16.50 7.57
N ARG A 128 21.74 -15.56 7.12
CA ARG A 128 20.40 -15.83 6.61
C ARG A 128 20.48 -16.41 5.21
N THR A 129 19.50 -17.26 4.89
CA THR A 129 19.31 -17.73 3.52
C THR A 129 18.97 -16.56 2.60
N PHE A 130 19.25 -16.72 1.31
CA PHE A 130 18.85 -15.74 0.30
C PHE A 130 17.34 -15.44 0.40
N MET A 131 16.50 -16.48 0.56
CA MET A 131 15.05 -16.34 0.68
C MET A 131 14.62 -15.48 1.87
N GLU A 132 15.18 -15.71 3.06
CA GLU A 132 14.87 -14.90 4.25
C GLU A 132 15.29 -13.44 4.06
N GLN A 133 16.50 -13.21 3.53
CA GLN A 133 16.96 -11.84 3.22
C GLN A 133 16.04 -11.18 2.20
N ASP A 134 15.59 -11.95 1.21
CA ASP A 134 14.73 -11.46 0.15
C ASP A 134 13.36 -11.02 0.66
N GLN A 135 12.75 -11.84 1.51
CA GLN A 135 11.49 -11.55 2.17
C GLN A 135 11.60 -10.27 3.03
N TRP A 136 12.65 -10.14 3.86
CA TRP A 136 12.83 -8.93 4.67
C TRP A 136 13.04 -7.68 3.81
N LYS A 137 13.81 -7.78 2.72
CA LYS A 137 13.95 -6.67 1.75
C LYS A 137 12.62 -6.34 1.09
N ASN A 138 11.76 -7.32 0.79
CA ASN A 138 10.45 -7.05 0.21
C ASN A 138 9.58 -6.26 1.20
N TYR A 139 9.49 -6.64 2.47
CA TYR A 139 8.74 -5.82 3.44
C TYR A 139 9.34 -4.42 3.67
N ALA A 140 10.67 -4.31 3.68
CA ALA A 140 11.32 -3.01 3.78
C ALA A 140 11.00 -2.12 2.56
N GLU A 141 11.13 -2.64 1.35
CA GLU A 141 10.74 -1.95 0.11
C GLU A 141 9.26 -1.59 0.13
N ALA A 142 8.37 -2.49 0.56
CA ALA A 142 6.95 -2.20 0.65
C ALA A 142 6.67 -1.00 1.56
N ARG A 143 7.31 -0.90 2.72
CA ARG A 143 7.14 0.25 3.65
C ARG A 143 7.65 1.58 3.09
N ILE A 144 8.61 1.49 2.18
CA ILE A 144 9.31 2.61 1.55
C ILE A 144 8.56 3.10 0.32
N GLN A 145 7.92 2.17 -0.39
CA GLN A 145 7.08 2.45 -1.55
C GLN A 145 5.64 2.76 -1.16
N ALA A 146 5.15 2.28 -0.02
CA ALA A 146 3.78 2.50 0.42
C ALA A 146 3.55 3.96 0.78
N ASP A 147 2.31 4.38 0.58
CA ASP A 147 1.86 5.70 0.97
C ASP A 147 1.93 5.84 2.50
N ILE A 148 2.49 6.94 2.99
CA ILE A 148 2.89 7.10 4.38
C ILE A 148 1.76 7.76 5.14
N GLU A 149 0.87 6.94 5.67
CA GLU A 149 -0.09 7.43 6.65
C GLU A 149 0.63 8.03 7.86
N THR A 150 0.21 9.20 8.32
CA THR A 150 0.64 9.81 9.58
C THR A 150 -0.56 10.29 10.39
N SER A 151 -0.31 10.86 11.58
CA SER A 151 -1.36 11.47 12.39
C SER A 151 -1.74 12.89 11.98
N SER A 152 -1.10 13.44 10.95
CA SER A 152 -1.39 14.76 10.39
C SER A 152 -1.94 14.63 8.97
N ASP A 153 -2.66 15.67 8.55
CA ASP A 153 -3.13 15.81 7.16
C ASP A 153 -2.04 16.35 6.22
N ASP A 154 -0.82 16.56 6.73
CA ASP A 154 0.30 17.08 5.94
C ASP A 154 0.89 15.98 5.02
N PRO A 155 1.14 16.29 3.74
CA PRO A 155 1.83 15.39 2.83
C PRO A 155 3.21 14.98 3.32
N VAL A 156 3.49 13.68 3.29
CA VAL A 156 4.83 13.14 3.46
C VAL A 156 5.35 12.70 2.09
N ILE A 157 6.23 13.50 1.51
CA ILE A 157 6.80 13.25 0.18
C ILE A 157 8.25 12.79 0.39
N ILE A 158 8.51 11.48 0.29
CA ILE A 158 9.86 10.91 0.45
C ILE A 158 10.75 11.13 -0.79
N ASP A 159 10.13 11.11 -1.97
CA ASP A 159 10.82 11.35 -3.25
C ASP A 159 10.37 12.69 -3.81
N ASP A 160 11.32 13.54 -4.22
CA ASP A 160 11.13 14.90 -4.76
C ASP A 160 10.39 14.91 -6.12
N ALA A 161 9.20 14.32 -6.19
CA ALA A 161 8.34 14.40 -7.36
C ALA A 161 7.38 15.58 -7.22
N GLY A 162 7.20 16.28 -8.35
CA GLY A 162 6.19 17.30 -8.49
C GLY A 162 4.77 16.71 -8.54
N ILE A 163 3.80 17.56 -8.87
CA ILE A 163 2.40 17.19 -9.01
C ILE A 163 2.23 16.30 -10.26
N GLU A 164 1.51 15.19 -10.14
CA GLU A 164 1.19 14.31 -11.26
C GLU A 164 -0.31 14.28 -11.54
N VAL A 165 -0.67 14.42 -12.81
CA VAL A 165 -2.05 14.38 -13.30
C VAL A 165 -2.22 13.11 -14.12
N ILE A 166 -2.93 12.12 -13.58
CA ILE A 166 -3.31 10.91 -14.33
C ILE A 166 -4.25 11.32 -15.46
N GLY A 167 -4.02 10.79 -16.66
CA GLY A 167 -4.85 11.09 -17.84
C GLY A 167 -4.48 12.37 -18.60
N ALA A 168 -3.46 13.13 -18.18
CA ALA A 168 -3.05 14.36 -18.87
C ALA A 168 -2.49 14.13 -20.29
N HIS A 169 -2.12 12.89 -20.62
CA HIS A 169 -1.45 12.58 -21.89
C HIS A 169 -2.42 12.21 -23.00
N ILE A 170 -3.60 11.68 -22.68
CA ILE A 170 -4.55 11.14 -23.67
C ILE A 170 -5.98 11.42 -23.21
N TYR A 171 -6.75 12.08 -24.09
CA TYR A 171 -8.16 12.37 -23.88
C TYR A 171 -8.97 11.06 -23.83
N PRO A 172 -9.97 10.93 -22.96
CA PRO A 172 -10.79 9.73 -22.87
C PRO A 172 -11.46 9.42 -24.22
N PRO A 173 -11.58 8.14 -24.60
CA PRO A 173 -12.14 7.76 -25.89
C PRO A 173 -13.63 8.05 -26.00
N THR A 174 -14.33 8.05 -24.87
CA THR A 174 -15.75 8.35 -24.76
C THR A 174 -15.96 9.32 -23.61
N LEU A 175 -16.63 10.43 -23.88
CA LEU A 175 -17.08 11.39 -22.87
C LEU A 175 -18.61 11.31 -22.74
N PRO A 176 -19.15 10.81 -21.63
CA PRO A 176 -20.58 10.83 -21.39
C PRO A 176 -21.13 12.25 -21.27
N ASP A 177 -22.39 12.44 -21.66
CA ASP A 177 -23.09 13.71 -21.46
C ASP A 177 -23.21 14.05 -19.96
N LYS A 178 -23.35 15.34 -19.64
CA LYS A 178 -23.56 15.83 -18.26
C LYS A 178 -24.68 15.09 -17.50
N GLN A 179 -25.73 14.70 -18.23
CA GLN A 179 -26.92 14.05 -17.69
C GLN A 179 -26.89 12.52 -17.81
N ALA A 180 -25.79 11.97 -18.31
CA ALA A 180 -25.59 10.53 -18.35
C ALA A 180 -25.53 9.96 -16.93
N SER A 181 -25.95 8.72 -16.80
CA SER A 181 -25.94 7.97 -15.55
C SER A 181 -24.53 7.69 -15.05
N ASP A 182 -24.37 7.47 -13.74
CA ASP A 182 -23.07 7.04 -13.17
C ASP A 182 -22.53 5.77 -13.83
N ASP A 183 -23.41 4.87 -14.29
CA ASP A 183 -23.01 3.65 -14.98
C ASP A 183 -22.36 3.93 -16.35
N GLU A 184 -22.78 4.99 -17.05
CA GLU A 184 -22.14 5.42 -18.30
C GLU A 184 -20.76 6.03 -18.04
N PHE A 185 -20.59 6.77 -16.95
CA PHE A 185 -19.28 7.25 -16.51
C PHE A 185 -18.34 6.11 -16.08
N ILE A 186 -18.87 5.07 -15.42
CA ILE A 186 -18.08 3.87 -15.09
C ILE A 186 -17.67 3.14 -16.38
N LYS A 187 -18.56 3.00 -17.37
CA LYS A 187 -18.18 2.40 -18.68
C LYS A 187 -17.09 3.21 -19.38
N ALA A 188 -17.20 4.55 -19.39
CA ALA A 188 -16.18 5.43 -19.94
C ALA A 188 -14.85 5.30 -19.19
N LEU A 189 -14.87 5.21 -17.85
CA LEU A 189 -13.70 4.92 -17.03
C LEU A 189 -13.03 3.58 -17.42
N VAL A 190 -13.83 2.51 -17.55
CA VAL A 190 -13.32 1.17 -17.92
C VAL A 190 -12.68 1.20 -19.30
N GLN A 191 -13.34 1.81 -20.27
CA GLN A 191 -12.82 1.96 -21.63
C GLN A 191 -11.54 2.80 -21.65
N TRP A 192 -11.50 3.90 -20.89
CA TRP A 192 -10.32 4.76 -20.84
C TRP A 192 -9.11 4.01 -20.27
N ILE A 193 -9.26 3.25 -19.18
CA ILE A 193 -8.17 2.42 -18.63
C ILE A 193 -7.74 1.34 -19.64
N ASP A 194 -8.67 0.78 -20.41
CA ASP A 194 -8.33 -0.22 -21.42
C ASP A 194 -7.52 0.38 -22.58
N GLU A 195 -7.87 1.58 -23.04
CA GLU A 195 -7.26 2.17 -24.23
C GLU A 195 -6.01 3.01 -23.95
N GLU A 196 -5.89 3.60 -22.75
CA GLU A 196 -4.77 4.46 -22.38
C GLU A 196 -3.46 3.66 -22.23
N PRO A 197 -2.39 4.02 -22.97
CA PRO A 197 -1.02 3.64 -22.66
C PRO A 197 -0.64 3.89 -21.21
N TYR A 198 -0.20 2.84 -20.54
CA TYR A 198 0.31 2.85 -19.18
C TYR A 198 1.75 2.42 -19.15
N GLN A 199 2.60 3.27 -18.57
CA GLN A 199 3.99 2.96 -18.31
C GLN A 199 4.13 2.55 -16.84
N PRO A 200 4.43 1.28 -16.52
CA PRO A 200 4.79 0.92 -15.16
C PRO A 200 6.04 1.70 -14.74
N MET A 201 5.99 2.32 -13.56
CA MET A 201 7.08 3.14 -13.01
C MET A 201 7.57 2.50 -11.72
N TYR A 202 8.88 2.37 -11.51
CA TYR A 202 9.46 2.01 -10.22
C TYR A 202 10.54 3.00 -9.85
N GLN A 203 10.42 3.65 -8.69
CA GLN A 203 11.38 4.67 -8.24
C GLN A 203 11.61 5.77 -9.31
N ARG A 204 10.54 6.19 -10.00
CA ARG A 204 10.54 7.17 -11.11
C ARG A 204 11.22 6.71 -12.40
N GLU A 205 11.64 5.45 -12.48
CA GLU A 205 12.18 4.88 -13.71
C GLU A 205 11.10 4.06 -14.42
N ALA A 206 10.97 4.30 -15.73
CA ALA A 206 10.12 3.50 -16.59
C ALA A 206 10.59 2.04 -16.55
N LEU A 207 9.68 1.14 -16.22
CA LEU A 207 9.92 -0.29 -16.21
C LEU A 207 9.32 -0.92 -17.46
N GLY A 208 10.18 -1.40 -18.35
CA GLY A 208 9.76 -2.06 -19.59
C GLY A 208 9.07 -1.10 -20.55
N GLU A 209 8.33 -1.66 -21.50
CA GLU A 209 7.54 -0.89 -22.48
C GLU A 209 6.19 -0.49 -21.91
N ALA A 210 5.62 0.61 -22.43
CA ALA A 210 4.26 0.99 -22.12
C ALA A 210 3.27 -0.09 -22.63
N VAL A 211 2.27 -0.40 -21.82
CA VAL A 211 1.24 -1.41 -22.10
C VAL A 211 -0.13 -0.75 -22.21
N SER A 212 -1.07 -1.41 -22.86
CA SER A 212 -2.49 -1.00 -22.91
C SER A 212 -3.36 -2.22 -22.66
N SER A 213 -4.63 -2.00 -22.34
CA SER A 213 -5.63 -2.95 -21.86
C SER A 213 -5.51 -3.32 -20.38
N TRP A 214 -6.66 -3.65 -19.78
CA TRP A 214 -6.72 -4.22 -18.43
C TRP A 214 -5.84 -5.47 -18.29
N HIS A 215 -5.81 -6.32 -19.32
CA HIS A 215 -5.06 -7.57 -19.33
C HIS A 215 -3.55 -7.33 -19.19
N GLU A 216 -2.97 -6.51 -20.06
CA GLU A 216 -1.52 -6.26 -20.05
C GLU A 216 -1.12 -5.43 -18.84
N ARG A 217 -1.98 -4.50 -18.38
CA ARG A 217 -1.78 -3.77 -17.12
C ARG A 217 -1.67 -4.74 -15.94
N LEU A 218 -2.53 -5.76 -15.84
CA LEU A 218 -2.42 -6.78 -14.79
C LEU A 218 -1.15 -7.63 -14.93
N GLN A 219 -0.74 -7.99 -16.15
CA GLN A 219 0.51 -8.74 -16.35
C GLN A 219 1.75 -7.91 -15.99
N SER A 220 1.70 -6.60 -16.20
CA SER A 220 2.75 -5.65 -15.85
C SER A 220 2.77 -5.28 -14.35
N PHE A 221 1.75 -5.71 -13.59
CA PHE A 221 1.67 -5.44 -12.15
C PHE A 221 2.90 -5.98 -11.44
N PHE A 222 3.43 -5.17 -10.52
CA PHE A 222 4.40 -5.62 -9.54
C PHE A 222 4.15 -4.92 -8.20
N TRP A 223 4.50 -5.59 -7.11
CA TRP A 223 4.57 -4.98 -5.80
C TRP A 223 5.44 -5.80 -4.85
N PRO A 224 6.34 -5.18 -4.06
CA PRO A 224 6.66 -3.75 -4.01
C PRO A 224 7.75 -3.32 -5.00
N LYS A 225 8.25 -4.24 -5.83
CA LYS A 225 9.32 -3.96 -6.78
C LYS A 225 9.21 -4.89 -8.01
N PRO A 226 9.85 -4.54 -9.14
CA PRO A 226 9.62 -5.17 -10.43
C PRO A 226 9.73 -6.71 -10.44
N ARG A 227 10.69 -7.26 -9.70
CA ARG A 227 10.89 -8.72 -9.62
C ARG A 227 9.80 -9.48 -8.84
N THR A 228 8.90 -8.78 -8.17
CA THR A 228 7.74 -9.38 -7.49
C THR A 228 6.53 -9.00 -8.32
N GLY A 229 6.40 -9.66 -9.47
CA GLY A 229 5.35 -9.41 -10.44
C GLY A 229 4.02 -9.99 -9.99
N TYR A 230 3.04 -9.94 -10.88
CA TYR A 230 1.68 -10.45 -10.65
C TYR A 230 1.66 -11.90 -10.12
N ALA A 231 2.45 -12.78 -10.72
CA ALA A 231 2.49 -14.19 -10.33
C ALA A 231 3.06 -14.37 -8.93
N GLU A 232 4.24 -13.80 -8.65
CA GLU A 232 4.91 -13.92 -7.36
C GLU A 232 4.07 -13.29 -6.23
N PHE A 233 3.48 -12.12 -6.49
CA PHE A 233 2.62 -11.45 -5.53
C PHE A 233 1.36 -12.27 -5.21
N SER A 234 0.70 -12.83 -6.24
CA SER A 234 -0.49 -13.65 -6.07
C SER A 234 -0.21 -14.96 -5.31
N ILE A 235 0.93 -15.61 -5.59
CA ILE A 235 1.38 -16.79 -4.86
C ILE A 235 1.65 -16.44 -3.39
N ALA A 236 2.35 -15.32 -3.13
CA ALA A 236 2.60 -14.86 -1.77
C ALA A 236 1.32 -14.54 -0.99
N ALA A 237 0.27 -14.05 -1.67
CA ALA A 237 -1.03 -13.74 -1.07
C ALA A 237 -1.91 -14.97 -0.81
N THR A 238 -1.62 -16.11 -1.44
CA THR A 238 -2.48 -17.31 -1.38
C THR A 238 -2.69 -17.84 0.05
N PRO A 239 -1.65 -18.01 0.90
CA PRO A 239 -1.86 -18.50 2.26
C PRO A 239 -2.74 -17.55 3.10
N MET A 240 -2.57 -16.24 2.94
CA MET A 240 -3.38 -15.24 3.67
C MET A 240 -4.84 -15.30 3.25
N THR A 241 -5.11 -15.47 1.95
CA THR A 241 -6.46 -15.63 1.42
C THR A 241 -7.11 -16.91 1.93
N TYR A 242 -6.39 -18.03 1.91
CA TYR A 242 -6.88 -19.31 2.42
C TYR A 242 -7.20 -19.26 3.92
N TYR A 243 -6.28 -18.75 4.75
CA TYR A 243 -6.55 -18.70 6.19
C TYR A 243 -7.64 -17.69 6.54
N SER A 244 -7.75 -16.59 5.79
CA SER A 244 -8.83 -15.63 5.99
C SER A 244 -10.19 -16.21 5.65
N SER A 245 -10.31 -17.03 4.59
CA SER A 245 -11.58 -17.69 4.27
C SER A 245 -12.01 -18.70 5.34
N VAL A 246 -11.05 -19.43 5.93
CA VAL A 246 -11.33 -20.33 7.07
C VAL A 246 -11.85 -19.51 8.26
N LEU A 247 -11.17 -18.42 8.62
CA LEU A 247 -11.55 -17.56 9.75
C LEU A 247 -12.91 -16.88 9.52
N ALA A 248 -13.17 -16.42 8.29
CA ALA A 248 -14.43 -15.82 7.87
C ALA A 248 -15.58 -16.83 7.96
N GLY A 249 -15.39 -18.06 7.47
CA GLY A 249 -16.39 -19.12 7.56
C GLY A 249 -16.81 -19.45 9.00
N ARG A 250 -15.92 -19.28 9.99
CA ARG A 250 -16.28 -19.40 11.42
C ARG A 250 -17.23 -18.29 11.85
N ILE A 251 -16.99 -17.04 11.43
CA ILE A 251 -17.88 -15.91 11.72
C ILE A 251 -19.25 -16.11 11.05
N GLU A 252 -19.26 -16.50 9.77
CA GLU A 252 -20.50 -16.73 9.01
C GLU A 252 -21.34 -17.88 9.61
N SER A 253 -20.69 -18.84 10.27
CA SER A 253 -21.34 -19.95 10.98
C SER A 253 -21.69 -19.64 12.44
N ASP A 254 -21.54 -18.38 12.87
CA ASP A 254 -21.71 -17.93 14.27
C ASP A 254 -20.88 -18.77 15.27
N VAL A 255 -19.67 -19.14 14.89
CA VAL A 255 -18.74 -19.90 15.73
C VAL A 255 -17.60 -19.00 16.22
N GLU A 256 -17.35 -19.08 17.52
CA GLU A 256 -16.20 -18.42 18.13
C GLU A 256 -14.87 -19.00 17.66
N TRP A 257 -13.88 -18.12 17.49
CA TRP A 257 -12.52 -18.54 17.19
C TRP A 257 -11.89 -19.21 18.41
N THR A 258 -11.28 -20.36 18.19
CA THR A 258 -10.38 -21.02 19.12
C THR A 258 -9.15 -20.14 19.41
N GLN A 259 -8.42 -20.44 20.49
CA GLN A 259 -7.19 -19.70 20.82
C GLN A 259 -6.17 -19.71 19.67
N THR A 260 -6.00 -20.86 19.01
CA THR A 260 -5.14 -21.02 17.85
C THR A 260 -5.59 -20.14 16.67
N GLU A 261 -6.89 -20.09 16.38
CA GLU A 261 -7.44 -19.22 15.33
C GLU A 261 -7.27 -17.74 15.64
N LYS A 262 -7.40 -17.33 16.90
CA LYS A 262 -7.14 -15.94 17.34
C LYS A 262 -5.69 -15.53 17.09
N GLU A 263 -4.73 -16.41 17.40
CA GLU A 263 -3.31 -16.18 17.13
C GLU A 263 -3.02 -16.12 15.63
N TYR A 264 -3.64 -17.02 14.84
CA TYR A 264 -3.52 -16.98 13.39
C TYR A 264 -4.14 -15.72 12.77
N ALA A 265 -5.29 -15.25 13.26
CA ALA A 265 -5.94 -14.04 12.78
C ALA A 265 -5.01 -12.82 12.92
N VAL A 266 -4.36 -12.67 14.07
CA VAL A 266 -3.36 -11.62 14.31
C VAL A 266 -2.15 -11.78 13.39
N ARG A 267 -1.67 -13.01 13.19
CA ARG A 267 -0.52 -13.28 12.31
C ARG A 267 -0.83 -12.96 10.85
N VAL A 268 -1.99 -13.37 10.35
CA VAL A 268 -2.44 -13.10 8.97
C VAL A 268 -2.60 -11.60 8.76
N ALA A 269 -3.24 -10.88 9.68
CA ALA A 269 -3.38 -9.43 9.58
C ALA A 269 -2.00 -8.73 9.51
N ASN A 270 -1.06 -9.09 10.39
CA ASN A 270 0.30 -8.53 10.35
C ASN A 270 1.05 -8.87 9.05
N GLU A 271 0.85 -10.07 8.50
CA GLU A 271 1.46 -10.47 7.24
C GLU A 271 0.93 -9.64 6.07
N ILE A 272 -0.39 -9.40 6.02
CA ILE A 272 -1.03 -8.52 5.04
C ILE A 272 -0.45 -7.10 5.16
N PHE A 273 -0.38 -6.57 6.38
CA PHE A 273 0.17 -5.24 6.64
C PHE A 273 1.64 -5.11 6.23
N ASN A 274 2.45 -6.15 6.45
CA ASN A 274 3.85 -6.15 6.02
C ASN A 274 3.99 -6.27 4.50
N MET A 275 3.21 -7.15 3.86
CA MET A 275 3.19 -7.31 2.40
C MET A 275 2.82 -5.99 1.72
N MET A 276 1.86 -5.26 2.27
CA MET A 276 1.40 -3.98 1.72
C MET A 276 2.16 -2.76 2.24
N GLY A 277 3.15 -2.93 3.14
CA GLY A 277 3.97 -1.82 3.64
C GLY A 277 3.31 -0.90 4.68
N MET A 278 2.21 -1.33 5.28
CA MET A 278 1.35 -0.51 6.15
C MET A 278 1.24 -1.07 7.57
N PRO A 279 2.31 -1.08 8.38
CA PRO A 279 2.28 -1.62 9.74
C PRO A 279 1.21 -0.90 10.60
N GLN A 280 0.42 -1.70 11.30
CA GLN A 280 -0.67 -1.22 12.15
C GLN A 280 -0.36 -1.41 13.64
N ARG A 281 -0.99 -0.59 14.49
CA ARG A 281 -1.02 -0.81 15.94
C ARG A 281 -2.26 -1.61 16.33
N GLU A 282 -2.28 -2.12 17.57
CA GLU A 282 -3.45 -2.78 18.16
C GLU A 282 -4.01 -3.88 17.26
N VAL A 283 -3.11 -4.65 16.62
CA VAL A 283 -3.48 -5.83 15.85
C VAL A 283 -3.82 -6.96 16.83
N THR A 284 -4.99 -6.86 17.44
CA THR A 284 -5.55 -7.85 18.36
C THR A 284 -6.59 -8.69 17.64
N HIS A 285 -6.88 -9.89 18.17
CA HIS A 285 -7.85 -10.78 17.54
C HIS A 285 -9.26 -10.18 17.55
N GLU A 286 -9.60 -9.36 18.54
CA GLU A 286 -10.87 -8.63 18.63
C GLU A 286 -11.00 -7.59 17.51
N ASN A 287 -9.95 -6.80 17.26
CA ASN A 287 -9.96 -5.82 16.17
C ASN A 287 -10.00 -6.52 14.80
N VAL A 288 -9.27 -7.62 14.63
CA VAL A 288 -9.32 -8.43 13.39
C VAL A 288 -10.72 -9.02 13.19
N ARG A 289 -11.34 -9.60 14.24
CA ARG A 289 -12.72 -10.12 14.18
C ARG A 289 -13.72 -9.01 13.84
N ALA A 290 -13.60 -7.84 14.45
CA ALA A 290 -14.48 -6.71 14.19
C ALA A 290 -14.44 -6.27 12.72
N VAL A 291 -13.25 -6.20 12.11
CA VAL A 291 -13.11 -5.87 10.67
C VAL A 291 -13.68 -6.97 9.79
N PHE A 292 -13.43 -8.24 10.11
CA PHE A 292 -14.03 -9.36 9.36
C PHE A 292 -15.56 -9.32 9.44
N THR A 293 -16.12 -9.14 10.63
CA THR A 293 -17.57 -9.08 10.84
C THR A 293 -18.19 -7.90 10.09
N ALA A 294 -17.60 -6.70 10.19
CA ALA A 294 -18.07 -5.53 9.46
C ALA A 294 -18.04 -5.73 7.94
N ALA A 295 -16.97 -6.35 7.42
CA ALA A 295 -16.86 -6.66 6.00
C ALA A 295 -17.90 -7.71 5.56
N LEU A 296 -18.01 -8.83 6.28
CA LEU A 296 -18.93 -9.91 5.93
C LEU A 296 -20.41 -9.48 5.98
N ASN A 297 -20.75 -8.56 6.88
CA ASN A 297 -22.09 -8.02 7.06
C ASN A 297 -22.37 -6.76 6.22
N GLU A 298 -21.38 -6.24 5.49
CA GLU A 298 -21.49 -4.99 4.73
C GLU A 298 -21.96 -3.80 5.61
N ASP A 299 -21.44 -3.72 6.84
CA ASP A 299 -21.85 -2.74 7.84
C ASP A 299 -21.20 -1.36 7.60
N GLU A 300 -21.92 -0.48 6.90
CA GLU A 300 -21.52 0.89 6.59
C GLU A 300 -21.34 1.79 7.83
N HIS A 301 -21.89 1.40 8.98
CA HIS A 301 -21.84 2.18 10.22
C HIS A 301 -20.91 1.58 11.27
N SER A 302 -20.07 0.62 10.86
CA SER A 302 -19.16 -0.04 11.77
C SER A 302 -18.13 0.90 12.36
N ASN A 303 -17.80 0.68 13.64
CA ASN A 303 -16.68 1.34 14.31
C ASN A 303 -15.37 0.52 14.22
N ALA A 304 -15.37 -0.57 13.44
CA ALA A 304 -14.16 -1.35 13.20
C ALA A 304 -13.09 -0.51 12.48
N LYS A 305 -11.81 -0.83 12.69
CA LYS A 305 -10.70 -0.05 12.11
C LYS A 305 -10.76 -0.05 10.58
N MET A 306 -10.53 1.10 9.92
CA MET A 306 -10.72 1.24 8.46
C MET A 306 -9.71 2.16 7.74
N ASN A 307 -8.41 2.10 8.02
CA ASN A 307 -7.43 2.77 7.13
C ASN A 307 -7.03 1.87 5.94
N SER A 308 -6.08 2.32 5.11
CA SER A 308 -5.65 1.58 3.91
C SER A 308 -5.22 0.15 4.25
N GLY A 309 -4.51 -0.05 5.38
CA GLY A 309 -4.14 -1.38 5.85
C GLY A 309 -5.36 -2.26 6.17
N TRP A 310 -6.30 -1.74 6.96
CA TRP A 310 -7.51 -2.49 7.34
C TRP A 310 -8.46 -2.74 6.16
N SER A 311 -8.48 -1.88 5.13
CA SER A 311 -9.25 -2.15 3.90
C SER A 311 -8.74 -3.39 3.14
N TYR A 312 -7.42 -3.67 3.16
CA TYR A 312 -6.89 -4.92 2.58
C TYR A 312 -7.30 -6.14 3.40
N LEU A 313 -7.39 -5.99 4.71
CA LEU A 313 -7.86 -7.07 5.57
C LEU A 313 -9.32 -7.40 5.26
N ALA A 314 -10.18 -6.39 5.10
CA ALA A 314 -11.58 -6.55 4.68
C ALA A 314 -11.70 -7.20 3.29
N ALA A 315 -10.90 -6.76 2.32
CA ALA A 315 -10.85 -7.35 0.98
C ALA A 315 -10.46 -8.84 1.01
N ILE A 316 -9.40 -9.19 1.76
CA ILE A 316 -8.95 -10.59 1.86
C ILE A 316 -9.95 -11.44 2.67
N ALA A 317 -10.62 -10.87 3.67
CA ALA A 317 -11.65 -11.56 4.45
C ALA A 317 -12.91 -11.91 3.65
N THR A 318 -13.16 -11.21 2.55
CA THR A 318 -14.34 -11.41 1.68
C THR A 318 -13.98 -12.01 0.32
N ALA A 319 -12.70 -12.30 0.05
CA ALA A 319 -12.24 -12.81 -1.24
C ALA A 319 -12.87 -14.16 -1.62
N HIS A 320 -13.24 -15.01 -0.66
CA HIS A 320 -13.94 -16.27 -0.93
C HIS A 320 -15.38 -16.08 -1.44
N LEU A 321 -15.92 -14.86 -1.37
CA LEU A 321 -17.26 -14.50 -1.82
C LEU A 321 -17.30 -14.08 -3.30
N GLU A 322 -16.18 -14.14 -4.04
CA GLU A 322 -16.10 -13.68 -5.44
C GLU A 322 -17.22 -14.24 -6.34
N ASN A 323 -17.60 -15.50 -6.12
CA ASN A 323 -18.62 -16.21 -6.91
C ASN A 323 -20.03 -16.17 -6.29
N SER A 324 -20.23 -15.40 -5.21
CA SER A 324 -21.50 -15.31 -4.51
C SER A 324 -22.29 -14.09 -5.01
N PRO A 325 -23.37 -14.26 -5.81
CA PRO A 325 -24.08 -13.15 -6.43
C PRO A 325 -24.76 -12.22 -5.40
N GLU A 326 -25.18 -12.77 -4.26
CA GLU A 326 -25.88 -12.07 -3.19
C GLU A 326 -24.95 -11.39 -2.17
N ARG A 327 -23.63 -11.56 -2.31
CA ARG A 327 -22.65 -11.01 -1.37
C ARG A 327 -21.73 -10.03 -2.09
N LEU A 328 -21.16 -9.09 -1.36
CA LEU A 328 -20.17 -8.16 -1.88
C LEU A 328 -18.74 -8.62 -1.54
N PRO A 329 -18.01 -9.29 -2.45
CA PRO A 329 -16.56 -9.35 -2.38
C PRO A 329 -16.00 -7.92 -2.40
N GLN A 330 -15.14 -7.58 -1.43
CA GLN A 330 -14.63 -6.22 -1.26
C GLN A 330 -13.25 -6.05 -1.89
N ALA A 331 -12.94 -4.83 -2.31
CA ALA A 331 -11.62 -4.42 -2.77
C ALA A 331 -10.98 -3.49 -1.74
N GLY A 332 -9.65 -3.52 -1.64
CA GLY A 332 -8.92 -2.56 -0.80
C GLY A 332 -9.10 -1.12 -1.30
N TRP A 333 -10.01 -0.34 -0.70
CA TRP A 333 -10.19 1.09 -0.97
C TRP A 333 -9.09 1.95 -0.32
N ASN A 334 -7.85 1.72 -0.73
CA ASN A 334 -6.68 2.49 -0.33
C ASN A 334 -6.46 3.70 -1.24
N SER A 335 -5.44 4.50 -0.94
CA SER A 335 -5.09 5.71 -1.68
C SER A 335 -4.85 5.50 -3.17
N ARG A 336 -4.18 4.41 -3.58
CA ARG A 336 -3.88 4.16 -5.00
C ARG A 336 -5.11 3.79 -5.80
N VAL A 337 -5.92 2.88 -5.25
CA VAL A 337 -7.17 2.47 -5.88
C VAL A 337 -8.15 3.64 -5.95
N SER A 338 -8.33 4.35 -4.83
CA SER A 338 -9.11 5.59 -4.75
C SER A 338 -8.66 6.59 -5.82
N ALA A 339 -7.36 6.83 -5.94
CA ALA A 339 -6.85 7.88 -6.79
C ALA A 339 -6.84 7.48 -8.28
N SER A 340 -6.65 6.20 -8.63
CA SER A 340 -6.82 5.68 -10.01
C SER A 340 -8.26 5.87 -10.50
N VAL A 341 -9.25 5.62 -9.64
CA VAL A 341 -10.67 5.78 -9.96
C VAL A 341 -11.09 7.25 -9.95
N ILE A 342 -10.83 7.97 -8.86
CA ILE A 342 -11.34 9.33 -8.67
C ILE A 342 -10.70 10.31 -9.64
N SER A 343 -9.40 10.21 -9.95
CA SER A 343 -8.78 11.14 -10.93
C SER A 343 -9.44 11.08 -12.31
N ARG A 344 -9.77 9.88 -12.79
CA ARG A 344 -10.43 9.71 -14.08
C ARG A 344 -11.91 10.07 -14.04
N LEU A 345 -12.62 9.75 -12.96
CA LEU A 345 -14.00 10.19 -12.80
C LEU A 345 -14.09 11.71 -12.69
N ASP A 346 -13.20 12.34 -11.93
CA ASP A 346 -13.08 13.78 -11.80
C ASP A 346 -12.92 14.43 -13.18
N PHE A 347 -11.95 13.97 -13.96
CA PHE A 347 -11.73 14.44 -15.32
C PHE A 347 -12.97 14.26 -16.20
N LEU A 348 -13.56 13.06 -16.25
CA LEU A 348 -14.74 12.77 -17.06
C LEU A 348 -15.94 13.67 -16.69
N LEU A 349 -16.19 13.86 -15.38
CA LEU A 349 -17.28 14.70 -14.90
C LEU A 349 -17.02 16.17 -15.24
N SER A 350 -15.82 16.68 -15.01
CA SER A 350 -15.42 18.06 -15.30
C SER A 350 -15.53 18.38 -16.79
N GLU A 351 -15.03 17.51 -17.65
CA GLU A 351 -15.13 17.65 -19.11
C GLU A 351 -16.57 17.57 -19.60
N ALA A 352 -17.43 16.79 -18.93
CA ALA A 352 -18.86 16.77 -19.18
C ALA A 352 -19.57 18.06 -18.69
N GLY A 353 -18.85 19.02 -18.11
CA GLY A 353 -19.37 20.31 -17.64
C GLY A 353 -20.04 20.23 -16.26
N ILE A 354 -19.70 19.22 -15.46
CA ILE A 354 -20.09 19.14 -14.05
C ILE A 354 -19.10 19.98 -13.24
N THR A 355 -19.62 20.78 -12.32
CA THR A 355 -18.81 21.72 -11.51
C THR A 355 -18.83 21.39 -10.02
N ASP A 356 -19.62 20.39 -9.63
CA ASP A 356 -19.75 19.89 -8.26
C ASP A 356 -20.19 18.42 -8.31
N VAL A 357 -19.59 17.57 -7.47
CA VAL A 357 -19.90 16.13 -7.44
C VAL A 357 -21.35 15.89 -6.98
N GLY A 358 -21.89 16.70 -6.06
CA GLY A 358 -23.28 16.61 -5.60
C GLY A 358 -23.67 15.19 -5.17
N GLU A 359 -24.72 14.65 -5.81
CA GLU A 359 -25.24 13.29 -5.57
C GLU A 359 -24.60 12.22 -6.48
N ARG A 360 -23.65 12.59 -7.35
CA ARG A 360 -22.94 11.65 -8.21
C ARG A 360 -22.06 10.73 -7.35
N PHE A 361 -22.06 9.44 -7.63
CA PHE A 361 -21.23 8.45 -6.93
C PHE A 361 -21.36 8.49 -5.39
N PRO A 362 -22.57 8.31 -4.84
CA PRO A 362 -22.81 8.46 -3.40
C PRO A 362 -21.92 7.54 -2.57
N GLY A 363 -21.25 8.13 -1.58
CA GLY A 363 -20.32 7.45 -0.68
C GLY A 363 -18.90 7.31 -1.22
N ILE A 364 -18.63 7.55 -2.51
CA ILE A 364 -17.25 7.55 -3.02
C ILE A 364 -16.49 8.76 -2.50
N GLY A 365 -15.33 8.53 -1.91
CA GLY A 365 -14.49 9.59 -1.36
C GLY A 365 -13.00 9.27 -1.41
N LEU A 366 -12.21 10.33 -1.31
CA LEU A 366 -10.75 10.30 -1.37
C LEU A 366 -10.15 9.60 -0.15
N THR A 367 -9.25 8.65 -0.40
CA THR A 367 -8.33 8.12 0.61
C THR A 367 -6.97 8.81 0.42
N PRO A 368 -6.49 9.61 1.39
CA PRO A 368 -5.20 10.27 1.28
C PRO A 368 -4.08 9.24 1.29
N GLY A 369 -3.24 9.31 0.28
CA GLY A 369 -1.98 8.59 0.19
C GLY A 369 -0.84 9.57 0.38
N TRP A 370 -0.35 9.73 1.62
CA TRP A 370 0.74 10.65 1.88
C TRP A 370 2.08 9.92 1.80
N GLY A 371 2.46 9.36 0.66
CA GLY A 371 3.79 8.77 0.50
C GLY A 371 4.00 8.25 -0.90
N GLY A 372 5.19 8.48 -1.45
CA GLY A 372 5.42 8.24 -2.87
C GLY A 372 4.79 9.35 -3.72
N THR A 373 5.57 10.39 -3.96
CA THR A 373 5.53 11.22 -5.18
C THR A 373 4.35 12.15 -5.53
N ARG A 374 3.11 12.10 -5.02
CA ARG A 374 2.02 12.75 -5.81
C ARG A 374 0.88 13.40 -5.00
N PRO A 375 1.02 14.66 -4.51
CA PRO A 375 -0.17 15.50 -4.36
C PRO A 375 -0.88 15.56 -5.71
N ARG A 376 -2.17 15.25 -5.74
CA ARG A 376 -3.00 15.28 -6.95
C ARG A 376 -3.97 16.44 -6.85
N GLU A 377 -4.11 17.15 -7.95
CA GLU A 377 -5.13 18.17 -8.10
C GLU A 377 -6.38 17.53 -8.70
N TYR A 378 -7.53 17.90 -8.15
CA TYR A 378 -8.85 17.51 -8.63
C TYR A 378 -9.61 18.78 -8.95
N ASP A 379 -10.32 18.78 -10.07
CA ASP A 379 -11.16 19.89 -10.50
C ASP A 379 -12.43 20.00 -9.64
N LEU A 380 -12.96 18.85 -9.18
CA LEU A 380 -14.13 18.77 -8.32
C LEU A 380 -13.75 18.53 -6.86
N LYS A 381 -14.64 18.97 -5.96
CA LYS A 381 -14.50 18.77 -4.52
C LYS A 381 -15.07 17.42 -4.11
N TRP A 382 -14.24 16.39 -4.15
CA TRP A 382 -14.60 15.07 -3.65
C TRP A 382 -14.62 15.02 -2.11
N PRO A 383 -15.57 14.30 -1.50
CA PRO A 383 -15.57 14.10 -0.06
C PRO A 383 -14.39 13.23 0.37
N SER A 384 -14.01 13.29 1.65
CA SER A 384 -13.04 12.35 2.23
C SER A 384 -13.70 10.99 2.47
N GLY A 385 -13.12 9.93 1.91
CA GLY A 385 -13.49 8.53 2.17
C GLY A 385 -12.56 7.83 3.17
N TYR A 386 -11.60 8.57 3.75
CA TYR A 386 -10.60 7.98 4.63
C TYR A 386 -11.19 7.54 5.97
N ARG A 387 -10.88 6.31 6.39
CA ARG A 387 -11.34 5.75 7.67
C ARG A 387 -12.85 5.61 7.79
N ASP A 388 -13.52 5.47 6.65
CA ASP A 388 -14.96 5.34 6.58
C ASP A 388 -15.37 4.02 5.91
N TRP A 389 -16.24 3.27 6.60
CA TRP A 389 -16.80 2.02 6.08
C TRP A 389 -17.79 2.25 4.95
N SER A 390 -18.57 3.34 4.99
CA SER A 390 -19.50 3.66 3.91
C SER A 390 -18.75 3.90 2.61
N ALA A 391 -17.67 4.70 2.66
CA ALA A 391 -16.80 4.90 1.50
C ALA A 391 -16.10 3.63 1.00
N HIS A 392 -15.60 2.79 1.91
CA HIS A 392 -14.98 1.51 1.54
C HIS A 392 -15.95 0.58 0.79
N LEU A 393 -17.19 0.47 1.28
CA LEU A 393 -18.23 -0.37 0.69
C LEU A 393 -18.75 0.23 -0.62
N ALA A 394 -18.90 1.55 -0.71
CA ALA A 394 -19.22 2.24 -1.95
C ALA A 394 -18.15 1.99 -3.03
N GLY A 395 -16.87 2.10 -2.67
CA GLY A 395 -15.73 1.79 -3.54
C GLY A 395 -15.75 0.34 -4.03
N SER A 396 -16.03 -0.61 -3.13
CA SER A 396 -16.18 -2.03 -3.48
C SER A 396 -17.33 -2.28 -4.45
N ARG A 397 -18.48 -1.61 -4.28
CA ARG A 397 -19.61 -1.68 -5.21
C ARG A 397 -19.27 -1.11 -6.59
N LEU A 398 -18.52 -0.01 -6.65
CA LEU A 398 -18.05 0.55 -7.92
C LEU A 398 -17.09 -0.42 -8.63
N ILE A 399 -16.15 -1.02 -7.90
CA ILE A 399 -15.21 -2.00 -8.46
C ILE A 399 -15.94 -3.26 -8.94
N ARG A 400 -17.01 -3.67 -8.26
CA ARG A 400 -17.91 -4.74 -8.75
C ARG A 400 -18.54 -4.36 -10.10
N LYS A 401 -19.02 -3.13 -10.27
CA LYS A 401 -19.53 -2.66 -11.57
C LYS A 401 -18.46 -2.70 -12.65
N VAL A 402 -17.23 -2.27 -12.34
CA VAL A 402 -16.08 -2.38 -13.27
C VAL A 402 -15.83 -3.82 -13.68
N ARG A 403 -15.75 -4.74 -12.72
CA ARG A 403 -15.59 -6.19 -12.97
C ARG A 403 -16.71 -6.72 -13.87
N ASP A 404 -17.95 -6.36 -13.57
CA ASP A 404 -19.12 -6.84 -14.31
C ASP A 404 -19.11 -6.31 -15.75
N ILE A 405 -18.73 -5.05 -15.98
CA ILE A 405 -18.52 -4.47 -17.32
C ILE A 405 -17.45 -5.25 -18.09
N LEU A 406 -16.29 -5.50 -17.46
CA LEU A 406 -15.19 -6.26 -18.07
C LEU A 406 -15.60 -7.68 -18.50
N ASN A 407 -16.56 -8.28 -17.80
CA ASN A 407 -17.04 -9.64 -18.03
C ASN A 407 -18.26 -9.75 -18.95
N THR A 408 -18.96 -8.64 -19.25
CA THR A 408 -20.27 -8.71 -19.93
C THR A 408 -20.45 -7.76 -21.10
N GLU A 409 -19.68 -6.67 -21.20
CA GLU A 409 -19.81 -5.73 -22.30
C GLU A 409 -19.34 -6.38 -23.62
N THR A 410 -20.13 -6.24 -24.68
CA THR A 410 -19.81 -6.80 -26.00
C THR A 410 -19.56 -5.70 -27.02
N ASN A 411 -18.72 -5.98 -28.01
CA ASN A 411 -18.49 -5.10 -29.16
C ASN A 411 -19.64 -5.24 -30.19
N GLU A 412 -19.57 -4.50 -31.29
CA GLU A 412 -20.59 -4.54 -32.37
C GLU A 412 -20.77 -5.92 -33.00
N ALA A 413 -19.75 -6.80 -32.91
CA ALA A 413 -19.80 -8.18 -33.41
C ALA A 413 -20.44 -9.15 -32.40
N GLY A 414 -20.84 -8.68 -31.20
CA GLY A 414 -21.39 -9.52 -30.13
C GLY A 414 -20.32 -10.32 -29.37
N GLU A 415 -19.04 -10.04 -29.60
CA GLU A 415 -17.93 -10.66 -28.87
C GLU A 415 -17.63 -9.85 -27.60
N LEU A 416 -17.08 -10.49 -26.57
CA LEU A 416 -16.67 -9.80 -25.35
C LEU A 416 -15.68 -8.68 -25.70
N LYS A 417 -16.00 -7.45 -25.30
CA LYS A 417 -15.23 -6.24 -25.65
C LYS A 417 -13.82 -6.27 -25.04
N TYR A 418 -13.73 -6.68 -23.77
CA TYR A 418 -12.48 -6.68 -23.02
C TYR A 418 -11.87 -8.09 -22.96
N ARG A 419 -10.53 -8.15 -22.97
CA ARG A 419 -9.82 -9.43 -22.83
C ARG A 419 -10.09 -10.02 -21.44
N LEU A 420 -10.24 -11.34 -21.39
CA LEU A 420 -10.32 -12.11 -20.15
C LEU A 420 -9.10 -11.87 -19.26
N MET A 421 -9.30 -11.94 -17.95
CA MET A 421 -8.26 -11.76 -16.94
C MET A 421 -7.17 -12.83 -17.09
N PRO A 422 -5.88 -12.46 -17.13
CA PRO A 422 -4.79 -13.43 -17.06
C PRO A 422 -4.76 -14.10 -15.69
N LEU A 423 -4.56 -15.42 -15.65
CA LEU A 423 -4.39 -16.19 -14.42
C LEU A 423 -2.91 -16.51 -14.20
N VAL A 424 -2.52 -16.70 -12.94
CA VAL A 424 -1.13 -17.02 -12.55
C VAL A 424 -0.59 -18.29 -13.24
N GLY A 425 -1.46 -19.25 -13.58
CA GLY A 425 -1.10 -20.48 -14.29
C GLY A 425 -0.87 -20.30 -15.80
N GLY A 426 -1.03 -19.09 -16.36
CA GLY A 426 -0.95 -18.81 -17.79
C GLY A 426 -2.30 -18.92 -18.53
N ASP A 427 -3.33 -19.46 -17.88
CA ASP A 427 -4.70 -19.51 -18.37
C ASP A 427 -5.38 -18.13 -18.32
N ARG A 428 -6.63 -18.08 -18.77
CA ARG A 428 -7.49 -16.88 -18.71
C ARG A 428 -8.83 -17.22 -18.09
N GLY A 429 -9.40 -16.27 -17.35
CA GLY A 429 -10.71 -16.44 -16.71
C GLY A 429 -11.49 -15.13 -16.62
N PRO A 430 -12.72 -15.17 -16.07
CA PRO A 430 -13.46 -13.97 -15.75
C PRO A 430 -12.65 -13.04 -14.83
N TRP A 431 -12.84 -11.74 -15.00
CA TRP A 431 -12.33 -10.73 -14.08
C TRP A 431 -12.92 -10.92 -12.69
N THR A 432 -12.06 -10.82 -11.68
CA THR A 432 -12.43 -10.84 -10.27
C THR A 432 -12.28 -9.45 -9.66
N ILE A 433 -12.91 -9.19 -8.51
CA ILE A 433 -12.69 -7.95 -7.76
C ILE A 433 -11.20 -7.74 -7.48
N ARG A 434 -10.50 -8.82 -7.10
CA ARG A 434 -9.06 -8.76 -6.83
C ARG A 434 -8.24 -8.43 -8.07
N GLY A 435 -8.59 -9.00 -9.22
CA GLY A 435 -7.91 -8.68 -10.49
C GLY A 435 -8.04 -7.21 -10.85
N VAL A 436 -9.25 -6.65 -10.73
CA VAL A 436 -9.50 -5.22 -10.95
C VAL A 436 -8.75 -4.36 -9.93
N GLU A 437 -8.79 -4.71 -8.64
CA GLU A 437 -8.07 -4.01 -7.58
C GLU A 437 -6.56 -3.92 -7.86
N LEU A 438 -5.93 -5.00 -8.34
CA LEU A 438 -4.50 -4.99 -8.62
C LEU A 438 -4.15 -4.07 -9.80
N VAL A 439 -4.98 -4.03 -10.85
CA VAL A 439 -4.79 -3.07 -11.94
C VAL A 439 -4.90 -1.63 -11.42
N LEU A 440 -5.96 -1.31 -10.67
CA LEU A 440 -6.17 0.03 -10.12
C LEU A 440 -5.09 0.42 -9.11
N PHE A 441 -4.57 -0.53 -8.33
CA PHE A 441 -3.47 -0.29 -7.40
C PHE A 441 -2.16 0.02 -8.12
N GLY A 442 -1.85 -0.70 -9.20
CA GLY A 442 -0.67 -0.45 -10.01
C GLY A 442 -0.79 0.86 -10.79
N ASP A 443 -1.94 1.11 -11.39
CA ASP A 443 -2.22 2.36 -12.12
C ASP A 443 -2.25 3.59 -11.22
N GLY A 444 -2.67 3.43 -9.96
CA GLY A 444 -2.61 4.48 -8.96
C GLY A 444 -1.21 4.73 -8.38
N TYR A 445 -0.18 3.95 -8.76
CA TYR A 445 1.19 4.06 -8.26
C TYR A 445 2.02 5.08 -9.04
#